data_AF-A0A2T4PX37-F1
#
_entry.id   AF-A0A2T4PX37-F1
#
_cell.length_a   1.000
_cell.length_b   1.000
_cell.length_c   1.000
_cell.angle_alpha   90.00
_cell.angle_beta   90.00
_cell.angle_gamma   90.00
#
_symmetry.space_group_name_H-M   'P 1'
#
loop_
_entity.id
_entity.type
_entity.pdbx_description
1 polymer ?
#
loop_
_entity_poly.entity_id
_entity_poly.type
_entity_poly.pdbx_seq_one_letter_code
_entity_poly.pdbx_strand_id
1 'polypeptide(L)'
;MGQSEVEAVKNSDILIAILPGGKGTHIEIGIAIGNDKSVLLLSENEEVFKVDNAATFYFLENVYRKPLILDKVYSEVLAIKR
;
A
#
# COMPACT_ATOMS: atom_id res chain seq x y z
N MET A 1 12.33 -1.76 18.56
CA MET A 1 12.07 -3.00 17.79
C MET A 1 10.69 -2.87 17.15
N GLY A 2 10.44 -3.48 15.98
CA GLY A 2 9.27 -3.22 15.14
C GLY A 2 7.99 -4.05 15.42
N GLN A 3 7.85 -4.68 16.60
CA GLN A 3 6.69 -5.54 16.89
C GLN A 3 5.36 -4.78 16.84
N SER A 4 5.33 -3.53 17.32
CA SER A 4 4.10 -2.72 17.27
C SER A 4 3.67 -2.39 15.84
N GLU A 5 4.62 -2.17 14.93
CA GLU A 5 4.33 -1.93 13.51
C GLU A 5 3.75 -3.21 12.87
N VAL A 6 4.35 -4.37 13.14
CA VAL A 6 3.86 -5.67 12.66
C VAL A 6 2.42 -5.93 13.14
N GLU A 7 2.16 -5.73 14.43
CA GLU A 7 0.82 -5.95 14.98
C GLU A 7 -0.19 -4.91 14.50
N ALA A 8 0.21 -3.65 14.28
CA ALA A 8 -0.65 -2.65 13.68
C ALA A 8 -1.09 -3.04 12.26
N VAL A 9 -0.16 -3.52 11.42
CA VAL A 9 -0.47 -3.98 10.06
C VAL A 9 -1.44 -5.17 10.10
N LYS A 10 -1.18 -6.18 10.93
CA LYS A 10 -2.05 -7.37 11.04
C LYS A 10 -3.47 -7.04 11.50
N ASN A 11 -3.60 -6.11 12.44
CA ASN A 11 -4.89 -5.70 13.00
C ASN A 11 -5.65 -4.67 12.14
N SER A 12 -5.05 -4.17 11.06
CA SER A 12 -5.70 -3.26 10.12
C SER A 12 -6.64 -4.01 9.15
N ASP A 13 -7.68 -3.33 8.67
CA ASP A 13 -8.51 -3.83 7.56
C ASP A 13 -7.81 -3.61 6.20
N ILE A 14 -7.15 -2.46 6.07
CA ILE A 14 -6.54 -1.96 4.84
C ILE A 14 -5.23 -1.25 5.21
N LEU A 15 -4.18 -1.47 4.42
CA LEU A 15 -2.95 -0.68 4.49
C LEU A 15 -2.95 0.38 3.39
N ILE A 16 -2.67 1.64 3.76
CA ILE A 16 -2.50 2.75 2.80
C ILE A 16 -1.05 3.21 2.90
N ALA A 17 -0.33 3.22 1.78
CA ALA A 17 1.04 3.72 1.71
C ALA A 17 1.14 4.86 0.68
N ILE A 18 1.71 5.99 1.11
CA ILE A 18 2.05 7.11 0.23
C ILE A 18 3.51 6.96 -0.18
N LEU A 19 3.77 6.90 -1.49
CA LEU A 19 5.07 6.68 -2.10
C LEU A 19 5.66 7.99 -2.67
N PRO A 20 7.00 8.15 -2.66
CA PRO A 20 8.01 7.13 -2.36
C PRO A 20 8.14 6.80 -0.86
N GLY A 21 8.23 5.51 -0.55
CA GLY A 21 8.36 4.98 0.82
C GLY A 21 9.78 4.51 1.14
N GLY A 22 10.11 4.42 2.42
CA GLY A 22 11.40 3.88 2.89
C GLY A 22 11.40 2.36 3.03
N LYS A 23 12.47 1.80 3.60
CA LYS A 23 12.58 0.35 3.88
C LYS A 23 11.42 -0.16 4.75
N GLY A 24 11.06 0.58 5.81
CA GLY A 24 9.95 0.23 6.69
C GLY A 24 8.62 0.14 5.96
N THR A 25 8.28 1.13 5.12
CA THR A 25 7.06 1.14 4.30
C THR A 25 6.93 -0.12 3.45
N HIS A 26 8.02 -0.56 2.80
CA HIS A 26 7.98 -1.77 1.96
C HIS A 26 7.88 -3.06 2.79
N ILE A 27 8.44 -3.08 4.01
CA ILE A 27 8.25 -4.19 4.96
C ILE A 27 6.78 -4.28 5.38
N GLU A 28 6.15 -3.15 5.72
CA GLU A 28 4.74 -3.10 6.09
C GLU A 28 3.82 -3.52 4.93
N ILE A 29 4.10 -3.07 3.70
CA ILE A 29 3.41 -3.53 2.49
C ILE A 29 3.53 -5.06 2.35
N GLY A 30 4.74 -5.61 2.51
CA GLY A 30 4.97 -7.05 2.44
C GLY A 30 4.21 -7.83 3.52
N ILE A 31 4.16 -7.31 4.75
CA ILE A 31 3.38 -7.92 5.84
C ILE A 31 1.88 -7.88 5.52
N ALA A 32 1.37 -6.76 5.01
CA ALA A 32 -0.04 -6.63 4.63
C ALA A 32 -0.41 -7.64 3.52
N ILE A 33 0.40 -7.72 2.46
CA ILE A 33 0.21 -8.70 1.37
C ILE A 33 0.24 -10.12 1.91
N GLY A 34 1.21 -10.46 2.77
CA GLY A 34 1.35 -11.78 3.38
C GLY A 34 0.21 -12.17 4.33
N ASN A 35 -0.60 -11.21 4.77
CA ASN A 35 -1.79 -11.43 5.60
C ASN A 35 -3.10 -11.19 4.81
N ASP A 36 -3.07 -11.26 3.48
CA ASP A 36 -4.20 -11.08 2.56
C ASP A 36 -5.00 -9.78 2.80
N LYS A 37 -4.30 -8.73 3.25
CA LYS A 37 -4.89 -7.41 3.43
C LYS A 37 -4.97 -6.68 2.09
N SER A 38 -5.97 -5.82 1.93
CA SER A 38 -6.01 -4.89 0.79
C SER A 38 -4.99 -3.77 1.01
N VAL A 39 -4.21 -3.47 -0.03
CA VAL A 39 -3.15 -2.45 0.01
C VAL A 39 -3.45 -1.37 -1.02
N LEU A 40 -3.54 -0.11 -0.57
CA LEU A 40 -3.65 1.07 -1.43
C LEU A 40 -2.31 1.81 -1.48
N LEU A 41 -1.68 1.82 -2.64
CA LEU A 41 -0.49 2.60 -2.93
C LEU A 41 -0.89 3.90 -3.61
N LEU A 42 -0.53 5.02 -3.00
CA LEU A 42 -0.76 6.37 -3.49
C LEU A 42 0.56 7.04 -3.82
N SER A 43 0.65 7.79 -4.91
CA SER A 43 1.82 8.64 -5.17
C SER A 43 1.45 9.87 -5.98
N GLU A 44 2.10 11.00 -5.70
CA GLU A 44 2.04 12.18 -6.58
C GLU A 44 2.79 11.95 -7.89
N ASN A 45 3.79 11.05 -7.90
CA ASN A 45 4.60 10.73 -9.06
C ASN A 45 4.38 9.27 -9.49
N GLU A 46 3.59 9.06 -10.53
CA GLU A 46 3.24 7.72 -11.04
C GLU A 46 4.42 6.93 -11.64
N GLU A 47 5.60 7.56 -11.83
CA GLU A 47 6.82 6.86 -12.23
C GLU A 47 7.18 5.71 -11.27
N VAL A 48 6.79 5.79 -9.99
CA VAL A 48 7.00 4.74 -8.99
C VAL A 48 6.19 3.46 -9.25
N PHE A 49 5.19 3.53 -10.15
CA PHE A 49 4.35 2.40 -10.53
C PHE A 49 4.75 1.77 -11.88
N LYS A 50 5.71 2.36 -12.60
CA LYS A 50 6.22 1.77 -13.83
C LYS A 50 6.98 0.48 -13.52
N VAL A 51 6.87 -0.49 -14.42
CA VAL A 51 7.44 -1.84 -14.27
C VAL A 51 8.94 -1.80 -13.92
N ASP A 52 9.69 -0.86 -14.50
CA ASP A 52 11.14 -0.74 -14.29
C ASP A 52 11.51 -0.18 -12.90
N ASN A 53 10.59 0.50 -12.22
CA ASN A 53 10.82 1.19 -10.95
C ASN A 53 10.07 0.55 -9.77
N ALA A 54 8.99 -0.17 -10.04
CA ALA A 54 8.09 -0.72 -9.04
C ALA A 54 8.56 -2.07 -8.52
N ALA A 55 8.31 -2.34 -7.23
CA ALA A 55 8.39 -3.70 -6.73
C ALA A 55 7.36 -4.57 -7.46
N THR A 56 7.74 -5.76 -7.89
CA THR A 56 6.85 -6.70 -8.60
C THR A 56 5.58 -7.03 -7.79
N PHE A 57 5.68 -6.99 -6.46
CA PHE A 57 4.55 -7.17 -5.55
C PHE A 57 3.46 -6.10 -5.68
N TYR A 58 3.74 -4.94 -6.29
CA TYR A 58 2.74 -3.89 -6.52
C TYR A 58 1.68 -4.29 -7.57
N PHE A 59 1.90 -5.39 -8.29
CA PHE A 59 1.03 -5.89 -9.34
C PHE A 59 0.17 -7.09 -8.92
N LEU A 60 0.15 -7.45 -7.63
CA LEU A 60 -0.74 -8.48 -7.09
C LEU A 60 -2.19 -7.99 -7.03
N GLU A 61 -3.15 -8.91 -7.09
CA GLU A 61 -4.59 -8.60 -7.17
C GLU A 61 -5.13 -7.80 -5.97
N ASN A 62 -4.53 -7.95 -4.79
CA ASN A 62 -4.89 -7.22 -3.57
C ASN A 62 -4.11 -5.90 -3.39
N VAL A 63 -3.34 -5.47 -4.39
CA VAL A 63 -2.53 -4.23 -4.35
C VAL A 63 -2.98 -3.25 -5.42
N TYR A 64 -3.60 -2.17 -4.95
CA TYR A 64 -4.19 -1.13 -5.78
C TYR A 64 -3.24 0.07 -5.86
N ARG A 65 -3.05 0.62 -7.06
CA ARG A 65 -2.18 1.78 -7.31
C ARG A 65 -3.00 2.92 -7.86
N LYS A 66 -2.89 4.10 -7.26
CA LYS A 66 -3.64 5.29 -7.65
C LYS A 66 -2.76 6.55 -7.53
N PRO A 67 -2.98 7.56 -8.37
CA PRO A 67 -2.40 8.88 -8.12
C PRO A 67 -2.92 9.42 -6.78
N LEU A 68 -2.06 10.10 -6.04
CA LEU A 68 -2.46 10.78 -4.81
C LEU A 68 -3.29 12.02 -5.16
N ILE A 69 -4.60 11.90 -5.03
CA ILE A 69 -5.54 13.02 -5.14
C ILE A 69 -6.27 13.11 -3.81
N LEU A 70 -5.95 14.15 -3.01
CA LEU A 70 -6.37 14.27 -1.62
C LEU A 70 -7.88 14.08 -1.44
N ASP A 71 -8.68 14.73 -2.28
CA ASP A 71 -10.15 14.68 -2.21
C ASP A 71 -10.75 13.33 -2.62
N LYS A 72 -9.95 12.42 -3.19
CA LYS A 72 -10.38 11.10 -3.64
C LYS A 72 -9.95 9.97 -2.72
N VAL A 73 -9.02 10.19 -1.78
CA VAL A 73 -8.44 9.12 -0.95
C VAL A 73 -9.53 8.28 -0.27
N TYR A 74 -10.53 8.92 0.34
CA TYR A 74 -11.62 8.20 1.01
C TYR A 74 -12.41 7.30 0.04
N SER A 75 -12.76 7.81 -1.14
CA SER A 75 -13.49 7.03 -2.15
C SER A 75 -12.66 5.86 -2.68
N GLU A 76 -11.35 6.03 -2.83
CA GLU A 76 -10.44 4.96 -3.26
C GLU A 76 -10.31 3.87 -2.18
N VAL A 77 -10.29 4.25 -0.90
CA VAL A 77 -10.30 3.28 0.22
C VAL A 77 -11.60 2.48 0.23
N LEU A 78 -12.75 3.12 0.04
CA LEU A 78 -14.04 2.41 -0.01
C LEU A 78 -14.14 1.45 -1.19
N ALA A 79 -13.55 1.79 -2.33
CA ALA A 79 -13.58 0.96 -3.54
C ALA A 79 -12.82 -0.36 -3.39
N ILE A 80 -11.89 -0.44 -2.44
CA ILE A 80 -11.03 -1.61 -2.24
C ILE A 80 -11.31 -2.37 -0.94
N LYS A 81 -12.18 -1.84 -0.09
CA LYS A 81 -12.55 -2.45 1.19
C LYS A 81 -13.30 -3.76 0.93
N ARG A 82 -12.66 -4.88 1.25
CA ARG A 82 -13.28 -6.21 1.29
C ARG A 82 -14.09 -6.38 2.57
#